data_AF-A0A267GYJ3-F1
#
_entry.id   AF-A0A267GYJ3-F1
#
_cell.length_a   1.000
_cell.length_b   1.000
_cell.length_c   1.000
_cell.angle_alpha   90.00
_cell.angle_beta   90.00
_cell.angle_gamma   90.00
#
_symmetry.space_group_name_H-M   'P 1'
#
loop_
_entity.id
_entity.type
_entity.pdbx_description
1 polymer ?
#
loop_
_entity_poly.entity_id
_entity_poly.type
_entity_poly.pdbx_seq_one_letter_code
_entity_poly.pdbx_strand_id
1 'polypeptide(L)'
;MKLKRAQRREPSPENVRPSELPVRQALSLASQTEDIEVVLDLTRHPSPEVRQRALREMCPCRVKTDLSAFWQRVLEMKDDPEARVRQQVAHTLCDGAPNHMEHEVVEVLREFNRDADATVRRMVHKALVSYDRTGRWNVL
;
A
#
# COMPACT_ATOMS: atom_id res chain seq x y z
N MET A 1 26.28 50.50 -14.64
CA MET A 1 26.37 49.02 -14.65
C MET A 1 25.96 48.51 -13.27
N LYS A 2 24.70 48.10 -13.07
CA LYS A 2 24.22 47.55 -11.79
C LYS A 2 23.95 46.06 -11.98
N LEU A 3 24.76 45.21 -11.36
CA LEU A 3 24.54 43.76 -11.28
C LEU A 3 23.21 43.52 -10.54
N LYS A 4 22.18 43.09 -11.26
CA LYS A 4 20.94 42.60 -10.66
C LYS A 4 21.26 41.30 -9.92
N ARG A 5 21.12 41.32 -8.60
CA ARG A 5 21.15 40.11 -7.75
C ARG A 5 20.18 39.09 -8.33
N ALA A 6 20.69 37.90 -8.62
CA ALA A 6 19.87 36.75 -8.97
C ALA A 6 18.85 36.55 -7.84
N GLN A 7 17.57 36.75 -8.17
CA GLN A 7 16.47 36.40 -7.28
C GLN A 7 16.55 34.90 -7.06
N ARG A 8 16.84 34.47 -5.82
CA ARG A 8 16.52 33.10 -5.39
C ARG A 8 15.01 32.96 -5.56
N ARG A 9 14.58 32.20 -6.56
CA ARG A 9 13.18 31.78 -6.66
C ARG A 9 12.93 30.81 -5.50
N GLU A 10 12.14 31.25 -4.53
CA GLU A 10 11.49 30.34 -3.59
C GLU A 10 10.51 29.44 -4.39
N PRO A 11 10.44 28.14 -4.11
CA PRO A 11 9.51 27.26 -4.81
C PRO A 11 8.06 27.67 -4.49
N SER A 12 7.24 27.78 -5.53
CA SER A 12 5.81 28.14 -5.44
C SER A 12 5.02 27.06 -4.68
N PRO A 13 4.07 27.42 -3.80
CA PRO A 13 3.40 26.49 -2.88
C PRO A 13 2.33 25.55 -3.50
N GLU A 14 2.29 25.40 -4.83
CA GLU A 14 1.21 24.69 -5.54
C GLU A 14 1.50 23.22 -5.91
N ASN A 15 2.65 22.63 -5.54
CA ASN A 15 2.97 21.24 -5.89
C ASN A 15 3.62 20.46 -4.74
N VAL A 16 3.05 20.51 -3.53
CA VAL A 16 3.48 19.60 -2.45
C VAL A 16 2.84 18.23 -2.72
N ARG A 17 3.66 17.18 -2.83
CA ARG A 17 3.13 15.83 -3.03
C ARG A 17 2.38 15.35 -1.79
N PRO A 18 1.29 14.57 -1.91
CA PRO A 18 0.60 13.99 -0.76
C PRO A 18 1.53 13.27 0.24
N SER A 19 2.54 12.57 -0.27
CA SER A 19 3.59 11.88 0.49
C SER A 19 4.54 12.80 1.26
N GLU A 20 4.55 14.09 0.98
CA GLU A 20 5.37 15.11 1.64
C GLU A 20 4.57 15.92 2.68
N LEU A 21 3.25 15.70 2.77
CA LEU A 21 2.41 16.38 3.75
C LEU A 21 2.79 15.99 5.18
N PRO A 22 2.59 16.89 6.17
CA PRO A 22 2.69 16.51 7.57
C PRO A 22 1.78 15.31 7.89
N VAL A 23 2.26 14.38 8.73
CA VAL A 23 1.57 13.11 9.04
C VAL A 23 0.07 13.27 9.29
N ARG A 24 -0.32 14.26 10.12
CA ARG A 24 -1.74 14.51 10.44
C ARG A 24 -2.56 14.89 9.20
N GLN A 25 -2.01 15.72 8.32
CA GLN A 25 -2.67 16.13 7.07
C GLN A 25 -2.73 14.96 6.09
N ALA A 26 -1.64 14.21 5.95
CA ALA A 26 -1.58 13.02 5.10
C ALA A 26 -2.60 11.95 5.55
N LEU A 27 -2.74 11.69 6.86
CA LEU A 27 -3.75 10.78 7.40
C LEU A 27 -5.18 11.27 7.15
N SER A 28 -5.43 12.57 7.33
CA SER A 28 -6.73 13.17 7.03
C SER A 28 -7.08 12.99 5.55
N LEU A 29 -6.14 13.32 4.67
CA LEU A 29 -6.30 13.18 3.21
C LEU A 29 -6.55 11.73 2.82
N ALA A 30 -5.73 10.79 3.33
CA ALA A 30 -5.89 9.36 3.11
C ALA A 30 -7.29 8.83 3.50
N SER A 31 -7.99 9.51 4.43
CA SER A 31 -9.31 9.08 4.89
C SER A 31 -10.50 9.67 4.14
N GLN A 32 -10.26 10.68 3.31
CA GLN A 32 -11.30 11.48 2.68
C GLN A 32 -11.22 11.46 1.15
N THR A 33 -10.05 11.16 0.60
CA THR A 33 -9.83 11.15 -0.85
C THR A 33 -10.33 9.85 -1.47
N GLU A 34 -11.04 9.98 -2.59
CA GLU A 34 -11.33 8.89 -3.51
C GLU A 34 -10.39 8.91 -4.73
N ASP A 35 -9.51 9.91 -4.80
CA ASP A 35 -8.52 10.04 -5.88
C ASP A 35 -7.43 8.97 -5.73
N ILE A 36 -7.45 8.05 -6.69
CA ILE A 36 -6.53 6.93 -6.86
C ILE A 36 -5.06 7.39 -6.86
N GLU A 37 -4.73 8.48 -7.55
CA GLU A 37 -3.35 8.96 -7.66
C GLU A 37 -2.87 9.53 -6.33
N VAL A 38 -3.76 10.20 -5.58
CA VAL A 38 -3.47 10.69 -4.23
C VAL A 38 -3.23 9.53 -3.27
N VAL A 39 -4.09 8.49 -3.30
CA VAL A 39 -3.91 7.28 -2.47
C VAL A 39 -2.58 6.60 -2.79
N LEU A 40 -2.28 6.42 -4.08
CA LEU A 40 -1.01 5.84 -4.52
C LEU A 40 0.18 6.66 -4.03
N ASP A 41 0.17 7.98 -4.17
CA ASP A 41 1.28 8.80 -3.67
C ASP A 41 1.44 8.67 -2.15
N LEU A 42 0.35 8.66 -1.38
CA LEU A 42 0.38 8.47 0.07
C LEU A 42 1.00 7.12 0.52
N THR A 43 0.96 6.07 -0.31
CA THR A 43 1.69 4.82 -0.02
C THR A 43 3.21 4.95 -0.06
N ARG A 44 3.75 6.11 -0.47
CA ARG A 44 5.20 6.43 -0.49
C ARG A 44 5.60 7.32 0.68
N HIS A 45 4.65 7.70 1.54
CA HIS A 45 4.90 8.59 2.64
C HIS A 45 5.92 8.01 3.65
N PRO A 46 6.84 8.81 4.22
CA PRO A 46 7.85 8.33 5.17
C PRO A 46 7.27 7.65 6.42
N SER A 47 6.15 8.15 6.93
CA SER A 47 5.42 7.54 8.05
C SER A 47 4.73 6.22 7.65
N PRO A 48 5.03 5.09 8.33
CA PRO A 48 4.35 3.82 8.10
C PRO A 48 2.85 3.84 8.41
N GLU A 49 2.41 4.75 9.30
CA GLU A 49 1.00 4.89 9.61
C GLU A 49 0.22 5.41 8.40
N VAL A 50 0.79 6.38 7.69
CA VAL A 50 0.20 6.93 6.46
C VAL A 50 0.18 5.86 5.37
N ARG A 51 1.29 5.13 5.18
CA ARG A 51 1.36 4.04 4.19
C ARG A 51 0.32 2.97 4.45
N GLN A 52 0.20 2.52 5.71
CA GLN A 52 -0.81 1.54 6.10
C GLN A 52 -2.23 2.07 5.87
N ARG A 53 -2.49 3.34 6.23
CA ARG A 53 -3.81 3.97 6.06
C ARG A 53 -4.20 4.11 4.60
N ALA A 54 -3.25 4.47 3.73
CA ALA A 54 -3.47 4.55 2.28
C ALA A 54 -3.71 3.16 1.67
N LEU A 55 -2.91 2.16 2.06
CA LEU A 55 -3.06 0.78 1.59
C LEU A 55 -4.42 0.16 1.97
N ARG A 56 -5.02 0.59 3.10
CA ARG A 56 -6.40 0.21 3.46
C ARG A 56 -7.45 0.74 2.49
N GLU A 57 -7.28 1.94 1.96
CA GLU A 57 -8.21 2.48 0.96
C GLU A 57 -8.10 1.77 -0.38
N MET A 58 -6.97 1.10 -0.65
CA MET A 58 -6.78 0.29 -1.85
C MET A 58 -7.39 -1.11 -1.74
N CYS A 59 -7.94 -1.50 -0.58
CA CYS A 59 -8.43 -2.85 -0.35
C CYS A 59 -9.68 -3.15 -1.21
N PRO A 60 -9.83 -4.36 -1.79
CA PRO A 60 -11.00 -4.72 -2.59
C PRO A 60 -12.36 -4.47 -1.91
N CYS A 61 -12.45 -4.66 -0.59
CA CYS A 61 -13.65 -4.29 0.18
C CYS A 61 -14.08 -2.81 0.03
N ARG A 62 -13.16 -1.92 -0.35
CA ARG A 62 -13.38 -0.49 -0.61
C ARG A 62 -13.53 -0.19 -2.10
N VAL A 63 -12.53 -0.56 -2.91
CA VAL A 63 -12.39 -0.09 -4.30
C VAL A 63 -13.28 -0.87 -5.28
N LYS A 64 -13.53 -2.17 -5.02
CA LYS A 64 -14.36 -3.07 -5.84
C LYS A 64 -14.06 -3.05 -7.36
N THR A 65 -12.86 -2.62 -7.74
CA THR A 65 -12.42 -2.45 -9.12
C THR A 65 -11.01 -3.02 -9.27
N ASP A 66 -10.76 -3.68 -10.39
CA ASP A 66 -9.46 -4.23 -10.73
C ASP A 66 -8.58 -3.15 -11.37
N LEU A 67 -7.64 -2.60 -10.58
CA LEU A 67 -6.75 -1.53 -11.00
C LEU A 67 -5.31 -2.03 -10.97
N SER A 68 -4.69 -2.20 -12.15
CA SER A 68 -3.34 -2.76 -12.25
C SER A 68 -2.30 -1.95 -11.47
N ALA A 69 -2.39 -0.61 -11.49
CA ALA A 69 -1.50 0.27 -10.72
C ALA A 69 -1.62 0.05 -9.20
N PHE A 70 -2.81 -0.30 -8.71
CA PHE A 70 -3.00 -0.61 -7.30
C PHE A 70 -2.31 -1.90 -6.93
N TRP A 71 -2.55 -2.95 -7.70
CA TRP A 71 -1.98 -4.26 -7.43
C TRP A 71 -0.47 -4.29 -7.56
N GLN A 72 0.08 -3.62 -8.57
CA GLN A 72 1.52 -3.42 -8.69
C GLN A 72 2.07 -2.75 -7.43
N ARG A 73 1.42 -1.68 -6.93
CA ARG A 73 1.88 -0.99 -5.74
C ARG A 73 1.76 -1.84 -4.47
N VAL A 74 0.69 -2.63 -4.33
CA VAL A 74 0.52 -3.58 -3.21
C VAL A 74 1.67 -4.58 -3.19
N LEU A 75 2.06 -5.13 -4.34
CA LEU A 75 3.18 -6.06 -4.47
C LEU A 75 4.52 -5.41 -4.14
N GLU A 76 4.77 -4.17 -4.59
CA GLU A 76 5.99 -3.41 -4.23
C GLU A 76 6.11 -3.19 -2.72
N MET A 77 4.98 -3.09 -2.01
CA MET A 77 4.96 -2.89 -0.55
C MET A 77 5.17 -4.17 0.25
N LYS A 78 5.34 -5.35 -0.40
CA LYS A 78 5.58 -6.60 0.31
C LYS A 78 6.84 -6.54 1.20
N ASP A 79 7.83 -5.77 0.76
CA ASP A 79 9.12 -5.60 1.45
C ASP A 79 9.15 -4.36 2.36
N ASP A 80 7.99 -3.79 2.71
CA ASP A 80 7.94 -2.63 3.61
C ASP A 80 8.65 -2.96 4.94
N PRO A 81 9.52 -2.09 5.46
CA PRO A 81 10.25 -2.38 6.70
C PRO A 81 9.32 -2.60 7.90
N GLU A 82 8.11 -2.03 7.86
CA GLU A 82 7.21 -2.00 8.99
C GLU A 82 6.19 -3.14 8.91
N ALA A 83 6.24 -4.04 9.90
CA ALA A 83 5.44 -5.27 9.91
C ALA A 83 3.92 -5.01 9.78
N ARG A 84 3.42 -3.90 10.35
CA ARG A 84 2.00 -3.51 10.22
C ARG A 84 1.58 -3.13 8.80
N VAL A 85 2.53 -2.68 7.97
CA VAL A 85 2.30 -2.40 6.55
C VAL A 85 2.28 -3.72 5.77
N ARG A 86 3.27 -4.61 6.00
CA ARG A 86 3.28 -5.95 5.39
C ARG A 86 2.05 -6.78 5.76
N GLN A 87 1.59 -6.67 7.00
CA GLN A 87 0.32 -7.28 7.45
C GLN A 87 -0.87 -6.74 6.64
N GLN A 88 -0.90 -5.44 6.35
CA GLN A 88 -1.96 -4.86 5.53
C GLN A 88 -1.85 -5.30 4.06
N VAL A 89 -0.64 -5.49 3.52
CA VAL A 89 -0.43 -6.11 2.20
C VAL A 89 -1.03 -7.51 2.17
N ALA A 90 -0.67 -8.34 3.16
CA ALA A 90 -1.20 -9.70 3.29
C ALA A 90 -2.73 -9.72 3.31
N HIS A 91 -3.33 -8.81 4.09
CA HIS A 91 -4.79 -8.64 4.13
C HIS A 91 -5.36 -8.29 2.76
N THR A 92 -4.82 -7.26 2.09
CA THR A 92 -5.30 -6.80 0.79
C THR A 92 -5.26 -7.90 -0.28
N LEU A 93 -4.20 -8.72 -0.30
CA LEU A 93 -4.07 -9.84 -1.23
C LEU A 93 -5.10 -10.96 -0.94
N CYS A 94 -5.37 -11.24 0.35
CA CYS A 94 -6.32 -12.25 0.80
C CYS A 94 -7.79 -11.78 0.84
N ASP A 95 -8.08 -10.50 0.62
CA ASP A 95 -9.45 -9.96 0.66
C ASP A 95 -10.12 -10.05 -0.73
N GLY A 96 -9.35 -10.07 -1.81
CA GLY A 96 -9.91 -10.17 -3.15
C GLY A 96 -9.00 -9.78 -4.30
N ALA A 97 -7.72 -10.17 -4.26
CA ALA A 97 -6.87 -10.05 -5.44
C ALA A 97 -7.51 -10.76 -6.67
N PRO A 98 -7.40 -10.21 -7.89
CA PRO A 98 -7.95 -10.81 -9.09
C PRO A 98 -7.37 -12.20 -9.38
N ASN A 99 -8.18 -13.07 -9.99
CA ASN A 99 -7.75 -14.43 -10.32
C ASN A 99 -6.53 -14.48 -11.25
N HIS A 100 -6.36 -13.50 -12.12
CA HIS A 100 -5.23 -13.45 -13.04
C HIS A 100 -3.88 -13.23 -12.33
N MET A 101 -3.89 -12.87 -11.04
CA MET A 101 -2.71 -12.67 -10.19
C MET A 101 -2.43 -13.84 -9.24
N GLU A 102 -3.16 -14.95 -9.36
CA GLU A 102 -3.07 -16.08 -8.41
C GLU A 102 -1.63 -16.50 -8.14
N HIS A 103 -0.82 -16.63 -9.20
CA HIS A 103 0.57 -17.06 -9.09
C HIS A 103 1.41 -16.08 -8.25
N GLU A 104 1.37 -14.79 -8.57
CA GLU A 104 2.10 -13.76 -7.83
C GLU A 104 1.62 -13.68 -6.37
N VAL A 105 0.31 -13.76 -6.14
CA VAL A 105 -0.28 -13.69 -4.80
C VAL A 105 0.22 -14.86 -3.96
N VAL A 106 0.11 -16.09 -4.46
CA VAL A 106 0.51 -17.29 -3.72
C VAL A 106 2.00 -17.27 -3.38
N GLU A 107 2.86 -16.82 -4.30
CA GLU A 107 4.29 -16.69 -4.03
C GLU A 107 4.57 -15.68 -2.91
N VAL A 108 3.92 -14.50 -2.92
CA VAL A 108 4.05 -13.54 -1.82
C VAL A 108 3.53 -14.12 -0.49
N LEU A 109 2.42 -14.87 -0.50
CA LEU A 109 1.92 -15.52 0.71
C LEU A 109 2.90 -16.57 1.25
N ARG A 110 3.59 -17.33 0.38
CA ARG A 110 4.64 -18.29 0.77
C ARG A 110 5.86 -17.58 1.37
N GLU A 111 6.25 -16.43 0.84
CA GLU A 111 7.29 -15.59 1.44
C GLU A 111 6.87 -15.09 2.83
N PHE A 112 5.66 -14.51 2.94
CA PHE A 112 5.11 -14.01 4.20
C PHE A 112 4.92 -15.10 5.26
N ASN A 113 4.78 -16.37 4.86
CA ASN A 113 4.71 -17.49 5.81
C ASN A 113 6.06 -17.71 6.53
N ARG A 114 7.13 -17.03 6.08
CA ARG A 114 8.46 -16.96 6.68
C ARG A 114 8.82 -15.53 7.15
N ASP A 115 7.86 -14.61 7.20
CA ASP A 115 8.08 -13.22 7.64
C ASP A 115 8.69 -13.19 9.05
N ALA A 116 9.51 -12.18 9.36
CA ALA A 116 10.07 -12.00 10.70
C ALA A 116 8.98 -11.80 11.77
N ASP A 117 7.86 -11.15 11.41
CA ASP A 117 6.74 -10.88 12.30
C ASP A 117 5.77 -12.07 12.39
N ALA A 118 5.49 -12.51 13.62
CA ALA A 118 4.65 -13.68 13.86
C ALA A 118 3.17 -13.46 13.50
N THR A 119 2.69 -12.21 13.52
CA THR A 119 1.31 -11.85 13.17
C THR A 119 1.11 -11.97 11.67
N VAL A 120 2.07 -11.50 10.88
CA VAL A 120 2.08 -11.67 9.42
C VAL A 120 2.06 -13.15 9.07
N ARG A 121 2.98 -13.95 9.63
CA ARG A 121 3.02 -15.41 9.41
C ARG A 121 1.69 -16.09 9.71
N ARG A 122 1.08 -15.78 10.86
CA ARG A 122 -0.20 -16.39 11.29
C ARG A 122 -1.35 -16.07 10.34
N MET A 123 -1.41 -14.83 9.85
CA MET A 123 -2.45 -14.39 8.92
C MET A 123 -2.37 -15.18 7.61
N VAL A 124 -1.19 -15.25 6.99
CA VAL A 124 -1.02 -15.92 5.70
C VAL A 124 -1.08 -17.44 5.80
N HIS A 125 -0.70 -18.02 6.95
CA HIS A 125 -0.82 -19.45 7.17
C HIS A 125 -2.26 -19.94 6.97
N LYS A 126 -3.26 -19.18 7.47
CA LYS A 126 -4.68 -19.49 7.27
C LYS A 126 -5.06 -19.47 5.78
N ALA A 127 -4.58 -18.48 5.04
CA ALA A 127 -4.84 -18.36 3.60
C ALA A 127 -4.21 -19.50 2.80
N LEU A 128 -2.95 -19.84 3.07
CA LEU A 128 -2.26 -20.96 2.41
C LEU A 128 -2.92 -22.31 2.71
N VAL A 129 -3.33 -22.57 3.95
CA VAL A 129 -4.06 -23.81 4.29
C VAL A 129 -5.38 -23.91 3.51
N SER A 130 -6.10 -22.80 3.34
CA SER A 130 -7.30 -22.78 2.51
C SER A 130 -6.99 -23.02 1.04
N TYR A 131 -5.93 -22.39 0.54
CA TYR A 131 -5.48 -22.53 -0.84
C TYR A 131 -5.08 -23.96 -1.16
N ASP A 132 -4.24 -24.59 -0.34
CA ASP A 132 -3.79 -25.98 -0.53
C ASP A 132 -4.98 -26.98 -0.52
N ARG A 133 -6.05 -26.68 0.23
CA ARG A 133 -7.23 -27.54 0.32
C ARG A 133 -8.28 -27.28 -0.78
N THR A 134 -8.41 -26.03 -1.23
CA THR A 134 -9.58 -25.61 -2.03
C THR A 134 -9.26 -24.77 -3.26
N GLY A 135 -8.00 -24.42 -3.48
CA GLY A 135 -7.56 -23.47 -4.51
C GLY A 135 -7.91 -22.00 -4.21
N ARG A 136 -8.47 -21.69 -3.02
CA ARG A 136 -8.91 -20.33 -2.66
C ARG A 136 -8.05 -19.73 -1.56
N TRP A 137 -7.41 -18.59 -1.86
CA TRP A 137 -6.63 -17.80 -0.90
C TRP A 137 -7.43 -16.64 -0.30
N ASN A 138 -8.53 -16.23 -0.94
CA ASN A 138 -9.35 -15.09 -0.55
C ASN A 138 -10.30 -15.42 0.64
N VAL A 139 -9.73 -15.61 1.82
CA VAL A 139 -10.44 -16.15 3.00
C VAL A 139 -10.28 -15.32 4.28
N LEU A 140 -9.87 -14.07 4.12
CA LEU A 140 -9.83 -13.08 5.20
C LEU A 140 -11.08 -12.20 5.18
#